data_AF-A0A7X8LPI4-F1
#
_entry.id   AF-A0A7X8LPI4-F1
#
_cell.length_a   1.000
_cell.length_b   1.000
_cell.length_c   1.000
_cell.angle_alpha   90.00
_cell.angle_beta   90.00
_cell.angle_gamma   90.00
#
_symmetry.space_group_name_H-M   'P 1'
#
loop_
_entity.id
_entity.type
_entity.pdbx_description
1 polymer ?
#
loop_
_entity_poly.entity_id
_entity_poly.type
_entity_poly.pdbx_seq_one_letter_code
_entity_poly.pdbx_strand_id
1 'polypeptide(L)'
;ALRVLGLAYKEISLLPPEPNSQTLENDLSFLGLLAMIDPPRPEAQEAVSICRQAGIKPVMITGDQLLTASAIARELGILLPGEQAITGRELASLTQEELDERVKDISVYARVAPEDKIRIVRAWQQKGEVVSMTGDGVNDAPALKAADIGCAMGITGTDVARGASDMVLTDDNFATIVDAVREGRSIYDNIKRTVGFLLGTNIGEVLTVFMAMIFWQVSPFLAVQLLWINLITDSLPAVALGLEPGADDIMERKPRPRNESIFAQGMGWRILRLGALFALITLSGFFLVWQDSGDIKAGRTMAFLVLALSQIFHAFNMRSDHSLFTIGFFTNKYLNRAALISISLIILILSIPSATAAFGMVRLSAGWYLLAVGLALLPVVLMELAKALGSLKPQNAGQGL
;
A
#
# COMPACT_ATOMS: atom_id res chain seq x y z
N ALA A 1 23.83 -26.44 5.26
CA ALA A 1 24.28 -27.47 6.22
C ALA A 1 23.60 -28.80 5.88
N LEU A 2 24.34 -29.90 5.85
CA LEU A 2 23.79 -31.20 5.44
C LEU A 2 23.17 -31.93 6.64
N ARG A 3 21.99 -32.53 6.46
CA ARG A 3 21.44 -33.55 7.35
C ARG A 3 22.18 -34.86 7.09
N VAL A 4 22.95 -35.31 8.07
CA VAL A 4 23.79 -36.51 7.95
C VAL A 4 23.12 -37.69 8.66
N LEU A 5 23.03 -38.82 7.96
CA LEU A 5 22.56 -40.10 8.48
C LEU A 5 23.73 -41.09 8.50
N GLY A 6 23.91 -41.79 9.63
CA GLY A 6 24.83 -42.92 9.72
C GLY A 6 24.18 -44.19 9.19
N LEU A 7 24.84 -44.88 8.27
CA LEU A 7 24.38 -46.14 7.70
C LEU A 7 25.25 -47.27 8.24
N ALA A 8 24.59 -48.30 8.77
CA ALA A 8 25.24 -49.52 9.23
C ALA A 8 24.31 -50.71 8.98
N TYR A 9 24.87 -51.92 8.88
CA TYR A 9 24.11 -53.15 8.69
C TYR A 9 24.62 -54.25 9.60
N LYS A 10 23.77 -55.26 9.83
CA LYS A 10 24.13 -56.48 10.54
C LYS A 10 23.52 -57.65 9.81
N GLU A 11 24.36 -58.58 9.39
CA GLU A 11 23.91 -59.86 8.86
C GLU A 11 23.64 -60.80 10.04
N ILE A 12 22.42 -61.35 10.08
CA ILE A 12 22.02 -62.36 11.07
C ILE A 12 21.59 -63.63 10.34
N SER A 13 22.10 -64.77 10.78
CA SER A 13 21.77 -66.08 10.19
C SER A 13 20.43 -66.64 10.70
N LEU A 14 19.95 -66.18 11.85
CA LEU A 14 18.67 -66.52 12.45
C LEU A 14 18.05 -65.28 13.11
N LEU A 15 16.75 -65.09 12.91
CA LEU A 15 16.01 -64.03 13.61
C LEU A 15 15.93 -64.34 15.11
N PRO A 16 16.25 -63.38 15.99
CA PRO A 16 16.07 -63.56 17.42
C PRO A 16 14.58 -63.80 17.74
N PRO A 17 14.25 -64.55 18.81
CA PRO A 17 12.87 -64.85 19.20
C PRO A 17 12.03 -63.58 19.45
N GLU A 18 12.67 -62.52 19.94
CA GLU A 18 12.08 -61.19 20.13
C GLU A 18 12.94 -60.12 19.44
N PRO A 19 12.61 -59.75 18.19
CA PRO A 19 13.28 -58.67 17.49
C PRO A 19 12.84 -57.32 18.07
N ASN A 20 13.75 -56.62 18.74
CA ASN A 20 13.54 -55.26 19.24
C ASN A 20 14.79 -54.41 18.98
N SER A 21 14.69 -53.08 19.09
CA SER A 21 15.84 -52.18 18.81
C SER A 21 17.06 -52.51 19.66
N GLN A 22 16.89 -52.94 20.92
CA GLN A 22 18.02 -53.29 21.78
C GLN A 22 18.75 -54.55 21.31
N THR A 23 18.03 -55.56 20.78
CA THR A 23 18.62 -56.81 20.29
C THR A 23 19.18 -56.70 18.88
N LEU A 24 18.67 -55.77 18.06
CA LEU A 24 19.05 -55.60 16.66
C LEU A 24 20.05 -54.46 16.40
N GLU A 25 20.01 -53.36 17.14
CA GLU A 25 20.82 -52.14 16.92
C GLU A 25 22.16 -52.15 17.68
N ASN A 26 22.83 -53.31 17.75
CA ASN A 26 24.13 -53.50 18.37
C ASN A 26 25.08 -54.28 17.44
N ASP A 27 26.39 -54.09 17.57
CA ASP A 27 27.43 -54.75 16.76
C ASP A 27 27.21 -54.63 15.24
N LEU A 28 26.76 -53.45 14.80
CA LEU A 28 26.53 -53.14 13.39
C LEU A 28 27.86 -52.88 12.68
N SER A 29 27.99 -53.35 11.43
CA SER A 29 29.07 -52.98 10.53
C SER A 29 28.77 -51.63 9.89
N PHE A 30 29.58 -50.62 10.21
CA PHE A 30 29.43 -49.28 9.65
C PHE A 30 29.72 -49.27 8.15
N LEU A 31 28.78 -48.75 7.36
CA LEU A 31 28.91 -48.63 5.90
C LEU A 31 29.45 -47.26 5.51
N GLY A 32 28.90 -46.20 6.12
CA GLY A 32 29.23 -44.83 5.75
C GLY A 32 28.22 -43.81 6.24
N LEU A 33 28.39 -42.58 5.76
CA LEU A 33 27.50 -41.46 6.02
C LEU A 33 26.77 -41.09 4.73
N LEU A 34 25.46 -40.85 4.84
CA LEU A 34 24.66 -40.24 3.78
C LEU A 34 24.30 -38.82 4.21
N ALA A 35 24.63 -37.86 3.36
CA ALA A 35 24.37 -36.44 3.63
C ALA A 35 23.34 -35.92 2.62
N MET A 36 22.24 -35.37 3.13
CA MET A 36 21.16 -34.78 2.33
C MET A 36 20.92 -33.34 2.76
N ILE A 37 20.42 -32.50 1.87
CA ILE A 37 20.01 -31.13 2.18
C ILE A 37 18.63 -30.92 1.59
N ASP A 38 17.80 -30.15 2.29
CA ASP A 38 16.62 -29.53 1.71
C ASP A 38 17.07 -28.15 1.20
N PRO A 39 17.40 -28.02 -0.10
CA PRO A 39 17.96 -26.78 -0.60
C PRO A 39 16.91 -25.68 -0.55
N PRO A 40 17.28 -24.45 -0.16
CA PRO A 40 16.37 -23.33 -0.29
C PRO A 40 16.01 -23.12 -1.76
N ARG A 41 14.80 -22.62 -1.99
CA ARG A 41 14.38 -22.21 -3.34
C ARG A 41 15.27 -21.06 -3.83
N PRO A 42 15.71 -21.06 -5.11
CA PRO A 42 16.56 -19.99 -5.65
C PRO A 42 15.98 -18.58 -5.43
N GLU A 43 14.67 -18.44 -5.62
CA GLU A 43 13.95 -17.18 -5.44
C GLU A 43 13.89 -16.69 -3.99
N ALA A 44 14.11 -17.56 -3.00
CA ALA A 44 14.04 -17.17 -1.60
C ALA A 44 15.17 -16.21 -1.20
N GLN A 45 16.37 -16.39 -1.77
CA GLN A 45 17.51 -15.50 -1.49
C GLN A 45 17.26 -14.10 -2.04
N GLU A 46 16.74 -14.00 -3.26
CA GLU A 46 16.37 -12.73 -3.88
C GLU A 46 15.25 -12.04 -3.10
N ALA A 47 14.20 -12.78 -2.73
CA ALA A 47 13.10 -12.27 -1.93
C ALA A 47 13.56 -11.72 -0.56
N VAL A 48 14.47 -12.41 0.13
CA VAL A 48 15.06 -11.94 1.39
C VAL A 48 15.86 -10.65 1.19
N SER A 49 16.64 -10.57 0.10
CA SER A 49 17.39 -9.36 -0.26
C SER A 49 16.45 -8.17 -0.49
N ILE A 50 15.38 -8.36 -1.26
CA ILE A 50 14.37 -7.31 -1.54
C ILE A 50 13.68 -6.87 -0.24
N CYS A 51 13.29 -7.81 0.63
CA CYS A 51 12.72 -7.49 1.94
C CYS A 51 13.66 -6.58 2.74
N ARG A 52 14.95 -6.93 2.83
CA ARG A 52 15.92 -6.12 3.58
C ARG A 52 16.14 -4.73 2.96
N GLN A 53 16.25 -4.64 1.64
CA GLN A 53 16.33 -3.36 0.93
C GLN A 53 15.11 -2.48 1.23
N ALA A 54 13.93 -3.09 1.27
CA ALA A 54 12.66 -2.44 1.60
C ALA A 54 12.48 -2.14 3.09
N GLY A 55 13.49 -2.39 3.94
CA GLY A 55 13.46 -2.19 5.39
C GLY A 55 12.57 -3.18 6.16
N ILE A 56 12.24 -4.32 5.57
CA ILE A 56 11.46 -5.41 6.17
C ILE A 56 12.46 -6.41 6.75
N LYS A 57 12.30 -6.81 8.01
CA LYS A 57 13.16 -7.81 8.65
C LYS A 57 12.58 -9.21 8.47
N PRO A 58 13.24 -10.10 7.71
CA PRO A 58 12.85 -11.50 7.64
C PRO A 58 13.27 -12.21 8.93
N VAL A 59 12.40 -13.10 9.43
CA VAL A 59 12.66 -13.91 10.62
C VAL A 59 12.35 -15.36 10.27
N MET A 60 13.28 -16.27 10.55
CA MET A 60 13.12 -17.70 10.32
C MET A 60 12.61 -18.40 11.59
N ILE A 61 11.52 -19.15 11.45
CA ILE A 61 10.95 -20.02 12.50
C ILE A 61 10.92 -21.44 11.91
N THR A 62 11.66 -22.38 12.49
CA THR A 62 11.81 -23.73 11.93
C THR A 62 11.84 -24.84 12.98
N GLY A 63 11.43 -26.04 12.57
CA GLY A 63 11.56 -27.28 13.34
C GLY A 63 12.94 -27.94 13.27
N ASP A 64 13.86 -27.39 12.47
CA ASP A 64 15.22 -27.88 12.31
C ASP A 64 16.11 -27.61 13.52
N GLN A 65 17.27 -28.27 13.55
CA GLN A 65 18.31 -28.01 14.56
C GLN A 65 18.96 -26.64 14.32
N LEU A 66 19.36 -25.98 15.42
CA LEU A 66 19.91 -24.62 15.40
C LEU A 66 21.07 -24.43 14.43
N LEU A 67 22.01 -25.38 14.39
CA LEU A 67 23.19 -25.31 13.51
C LEU A 67 22.79 -25.32 12.03
N THR A 68 21.83 -26.18 11.66
CA THR A 68 21.33 -26.28 10.29
C THR A 68 20.55 -25.03 9.90
N ALA A 69 19.61 -24.61 10.76
CA ALA A 69 18.81 -23.42 10.56
C ALA A 69 19.69 -22.16 10.41
N SER A 70 20.69 -22.00 11.29
CA SER A 70 21.62 -20.86 11.23
C SER A 70 22.45 -20.85 9.96
N ALA A 71 22.87 -22.02 9.45
CA ALA A 71 23.62 -22.10 8.21
C ALA A 71 22.77 -21.68 7.01
N ILE A 72 21.54 -22.21 6.90
CA ILE A 72 20.60 -21.84 5.82
C ILE A 72 20.21 -20.37 5.93
N ALA A 73 19.95 -19.87 7.14
CA ALA A 73 19.62 -18.48 7.36
C ALA A 73 20.76 -17.51 6.97
N ARG A 74 22.03 -17.88 7.18
CA ARG A 74 23.17 -17.08 6.69
C ARG A 74 23.28 -17.09 5.18
N GLU A 75 23.10 -18.25 4.56
CA GLU A 75 23.12 -18.42 3.10
C GLU A 75 22.05 -17.56 2.42
N LEU A 76 20.83 -17.54 3.00
CA LEU A 76 19.72 -16.73 2.53
C LEU A 76 19.84 -15.23 2.88
N GLY A 77 20.76 -14.84 3.76
CA GLY A 77 20.85 -13.48 4.27
C GLY A 77 19.80 -13.12 5.33
N ILE A 78 19.12 -14.10 5.93
CA ILE A 78 18.20 -13.91 7.06
C ILE A 78 18.97 -13.66 8.35
N LEU A 79 20.07 -14.36 8.60
CA LEU A 79 20.91 -14.19 9.80
C LEU A 79 22.17 -13.39 9.45
N LEU A 80 22.25 -12.14 9.92
CA LEU A 80 23.42 -11.28 9.73
C LEU A 80 24.44 -11.36 10.88
N PRO A 81 25.69 -10.92 10.66
CA PRO A 81 26.65 -10.73 11.74
C PRO A 81 26.08 -9.82 12.85
N GLY A 82 26.14 -10.26 14.09
CA GLY A 82 25.60 -9.54 15.25
C GLY A 82 24.16 -9.91 15.61
N GLU A 83 23.42 -10.57 14.71
CA GLU A 83 22.09 -11.11 15.02
C GLU A 83 22.19 -12.50 15.68
N GLN A 84 21.19 -12.84 16.48
CA GLN A 84 21.14 -14.05 17.29
C GLN A 84 20.26 -15.13 16.65
N ALA A 85 20.62 -16.38 16.90
CA ALA A 85 19.83 -17.56 16.61
C ALA A 85 19.65 -18.34 17.92
N ILE A 86 18.42 -18.68 18.27
CA ILE A 86 18.11 -19.37 19.53
C ILE A 86 17.24 -20.61 19.30
N THR A 87 17.27 -21.53 20.25
CA THR A 87 16.40 -22.70 20.31
C THR A 87 15.07 -22.40 21.01
N GLY A 88 14.06 -23.23 20.76
CA GLY A 88 12.80 -23.19 21.50
C GLY A 88 12.97 -23.38 23.01
N ARG A 89 14.00 -24.13 23.45
CA ARG A 89 14.32 -24.28 24.88
C ARG A 89 14.83 -22.98 25.50
N GLU A 90 15.71 -22.27 24.80
CA GLU A 90 16.17 -20.94 25.23
C GLU A 90 15.02 -19.94 25.20
N LEU A 91 14.17 -19.97 24.18
CA LEU A 91 12.98 -19.12 24.09
C LEU A 91 11.98 -19.38 25.23
N ALA A 92 11.79 -20.64 25.62
CA ALA A 92 10.93 -21.02 26.74
C ALA A 92 11.47 -20.54 28.10
N SER A 93 12.79 -20.31 28.21
CA SER A 93 13.41 -19.75 29.41
C SER A 93 13.27 -18.24 29.55
N LEU A 94 12.96 -17.53 28.45
CA LEU A 94 12.74 -16.09 28.46
C LEU A 94 11.32 -15.76 28.91
N THR A 95 11.17 -14.74 29.74
CA THR A 95 9.87 -14.13 30.00
C THR A 95 9.36 -13.39 28.74
N GLN A 96 8.10 -12.96 28.74
CA GLN A 96 7.59 -12.19 27.60
C GLN A 96 8.28 -10.83 27.51
N GLU A 97 8.55 -10.18 28.63
CA GLU A 97 9.22 -8.88 28.69
C GLU A 97 10.67 -8.97 28.17
N GLU A 98 11.40 -10.02 28.56
CA GLU A 98 12.75 -10.28 28.05
C GLU A 98 12.75 -10.58 26.56
N LEU A 99 11.74 -11.34 26.09
CA LEU A 99 11.58 -11.61 24.66
C LEU A 99 11.28 -10.32 23.90
N ASP A 100 10.40 -9.47 24.41
CA ASP A 100 10.05 -8.19 23.78
C ASP A 100 11.31 -7.34 23.59
N GLU A 101 12.17 -7.19 24.60
CA GLU A 101 13.43 -6.43 24.49
C GLU A 101 14.40 -7.01 23.44
N ARG A 102 14.51 -8.34 23.37
CA ARG A 102 15.49 -9.02 22.51
C ARG A 102 14.98 -9.38 21.12
N VAL A 103 13.68 -9.25 20.86
CA VAL A 103 13.05 -9.73 19.61
C VAL A 103 13.70 -9.13 18.36
N LYS A 104 14.17 -7.88 18.46
CA LYS A 104 14.83 -7.16 17.35
C LYS A 104 16.21 -7.73 17.00
N ASP A 105 16.87 -8.39 17.93
CA ASP A 105 18.21 -8.96 17.74
C ASP A 105 18.17 -10.42 17.28
N ILE A 106 17.02 -11.09 17.40
CA ILE A 106 16.88 -12.51 17.07
C ILE A 106 16.29 -12.64 15.65
N SER A 107 16.97 -13.40 14.79
CA SER A 107 16.52 -13.62 13.40
C SER A 107 16.17 -15.08 13.11
N VAL A 108 16.55 -16.01 13.97
CA VAL A 108 16.30 -17.45 13.79
C VAL A 108 15.84 -18.09 15.10
N TYR A 109 14.69 -18.76 15.02
CA TYR A 109 14.12 -19.57 16.09
C TYR A 109 14.05 -21.02 15.61
N ALA A 110 14.79 -21.92 16.26
CA ALA A 110 14.92 -23.33 15.89
C ALA A 110 14.25 -24.26 16.93
N ARG A 111 13.65 -25.37 16.50
CA ARG A 111 12.94 -26.32 17.39
C ARG A 111 11.85 -25.65 18.25
N VAL A 112 11.08 -24.75 17.64
CA VAL A 112 10.07 -23.93 18.32
C VAL A 112 8.75 -24.67 18.47
N ALA A 113 8.08 -24.52 19.61
CA ALA A 113 6.75 -25.08 19.84
C ALA A 113 5.65 -24.22 19.17
N PRO A 114 4.45 -24.75 18.90
CA PRO A 114 3.35 -23.97 18.34
C PRO A 114 3.01 -22.71 19.14
N GLU A 115 3.02 -22.80 20.47
CA GLU A 115 2.68 -21.70 21.38
C GLU A 115 3.71 -20.56 21.33
N ASP A 116 4.97 -20.91 21.09
CA ASP A 116 6.07 -19.95 20.97
C ASP A 116 5.92 -19.04 19.75
N LYS A 117 5.32 -19.53 18.67
CA LYS A 117 5.09 -18.73 17.46
C LYS A 117 4.21 -17.52 17.76
N ILE A 118 3.18 -17.72 18.58
CA ILE A 118 2.29 -16.64 19.04
C ILE A 118 3.06 -15.63 19.90
N ARG A 119 3.94 -16.11 20.79
CA ARG A 119 4.78 -15.24 21.64
C ARG A 119 5.72 -14.35 20.81
N ILE A 120 6.32 -14.91 19.76
CA ILE A 120 7.19 -14.18 18.84
C ILE A 120 6.39 -13.09 18.11
N VAL A 121 5.21 -13.44 17.57
CA VAL A 121 4.33 -12.46 16.89
C VAL A 121 3.97 -11.31 17.83
N ARG A 122 3.55 -11.61 19.06
CA ARG A 122 3.19 -10.59 20.05
C ARG A 122 4.36 -9.70 20.44
N ALA A 123 5.56 -10.27 20.57
CA ALA A 123 6.76 -9.50 20.89
C ALA A 123 7.08 -8.46 19.82
N TRP A 124 6.94 -8.83 18.55
CA TRP A 124 7.07 -7.89 17.43
C TRP A 124 5.97 -6.82 17.42
N GLN A 125 4.71 -7.22 17.65
CA GLN A 125 3.58 -6.29 17.73
C GLN A 125 3.72 -5.27 18.87
N GLN A 126 4.26 -5.68 20.02
CA GLN A 126 4.55 -4.79 21.15
C GLN A 126 5.61 -3.72 20.81
N LYS A 127 6.50 -4.00 19.86
CA LYS A 127 7.43 -3.00 19.31
C LYS A 127 6.80 -2.07 18.28
N GLY A 128 5.49 -2.19 18.04
CA GLY A 128 4.75 -1.35 17.09
C GLY A 128 4.95 -1.75 15.63
N GLU A 129 5.60 -2.89 15.37
CA GLU A 129 5.82 -3.42 14.03
C GLU A 129 4.55 -4.13 13.51
N VAL A 130 4.36 -4.14 12.20
CA VAL A 130 3.30 -4.92 11.53
C VAL A 130 3.88 -6.29 11.16
N VAL A 131 3.26 -7.35 11.66
CA VAL A 131 3.81 -8.72 11.55
C VAL A 131 3.03 -9.53 10.53
N SER A 132 3.75 -10.04 9.52
CA SER A 132 3.24 -11.10 8.66
C SER A 132 3.84 -12.43 9.08
N MET A 133 3.00 -13.45 9.22
CA MET A 133 3.42 -14.81 9.59
C MET A 133 3.00 -15.81 8.52
N THR A 134 3.89 -16.74 8.20
CA THR A 134 3.63 -17.84 7.26
C THR A 134 3.49 -19.18 7.98
N GLY A 135 2.62 -20.05 7.48
CA GLY A 135 2.43 -21.39 8.03
C GLY A 135 1.62 -22.30 7.11
N ASP A 136 1.69 -23.61 7.35
CA ASP A 136 1.05 -24.64 6.55
C ASP A 136 0.26 -25.64 7.43
N GLY A 137 0.75 -25.89 8.65
CA GLY A 137 0.15 -26.84 9.57
C GLY A 137 -1.00 -26.29 10.42
N VAL A 138 -1.78 -27.22 10.98
CA VAL A 138 -2.81 -26.92 12.01
C VAL A 138 -2.20 -26.18 13.21
N ASN A 139 -0.95 -26.51 13.53
CA ASN A 139 -0.18 -25.89 14.61
C ASN A 139 0.13 -24.41 14.37
N ASP A 140 0.08 -23.95 13.12
CA ASP A 140 0.35 -22.55 12.77
C ASP A 140 -0.89 -21.69 12.80
N ALA A 141 -2.08 -22.29 12.74
CA ALA A 141 -3.35 -21.58 12.67
C ALA A 141 -3.54 -20.53 13.79
N PRO A 142 -3.21 -20.81 15.08
CA PRO A 142 -3.32 -19.80 16.13
C PRO A 142 -2.40 -18.59 15.91
N ALA A 143 -1.20 -18.82 15.39
CA ALA A 143 -0.19 -17.79 15.19
C ALA A 143 -0.43 -16.99 13.90
N LEU A 144 -0.90 -17.66 12.84
CA LEU A 144 -1.44 -17.03 11.63
C LEU A 144 -2.56 -16.06 11.99
N LYS A 145 -3.50 -16.47 12.85
CA LYS A 145 -4.62 -15.64 13.27
C LYS A 145 -4.22 -14.47 14.19
N ALA A 146 -3.11 -14.62 14.92
CA ALA A 146 -2.60 -13.60 15.83
C ALA A 146 -1.76 -12.53 15.12
N ALA A 147 -1.17 -12.86 13.97
CA ALA A 147 -0.41 -11.93 13.14
C ALA A 147 -1.32 -10.83 12.57
N ASP A 148 -0.73 -9.69 12.19
CA ASP A 148 -1.49 -8.65 11.48
C ASP A 148 -1.87 -9.11 10.06
N ILE A 149 -1.06 -9.99 9.47
CA ILE A 149 -1.32 -10.67 8.20
C ILE A 149 -0.87 -12.14 8.30
N GLY A 150 -1.81 -13.07 8.42
CA GLY A 150 -1.54 -14.51 8.33
C GLY A 150 -1.49 -14.97 6.87
N CYS A 151 -0.42 -15.68 6.50
CA CYS A 151 -0.18 -16.21 5.15
C CYS A 151 -0.13 -17.76 5.17
N ALA A 152 -1.11 -18.42 4.58
CA ALA A 152 -1.12 -19.89 4.47
C ALA A 152 -0.56 -20.38 3.13
N MET A 153 0.09 -21.55 3.15
CA MET A 153 0.44 -22.29 1.93
C MET A 153 -0.84 -22.81 1.24
N GLY A 154 -0.90 -22.67 -0.07
CA GLY A 154 -2.05 -23.06 -0.90
C GLY A 154 -2.03 -24.53 -1.30
N ILE A 155 -0.85 -25.14 -1.50
CA ILE A 155 -0.72 -26.54 -1.94
C ILE A 155 -0.46 -27.44 -0.73
N THR A 156 0.57 -27.15 0.08
CA THR A 156 0.91 -27.95 1.26
C THR A 156 0.09 -27.60 2.51
N GLY A 157 -0.57 -26.43 2.52
CA GLY A 157 -1.30 -25.96 3.69
C GLY A 157 -2.58 -26.73 3.96
N THR A 158 -2.81 -27.01 5.24
CA THR A 158 -4.03 -27.62 5.75
C THR A 158 -5.23 -26.68 5.62
N ASP A 159 -6.45 -27.23 5.54
CA ASP A 159 -7.68 -26.42 5.52
C ASP A 159 -7.82 -25.52 6.75
N VAL A 160 -7.32 -25.99 7.90
CA VAL A 160 -7.31 -25.20 9.13
C VAL A 160 -6.37 -24.00 9.01
N ALA A 161 -5.18 -24.17 8.44
CA ALA A 161 -4.26 -23.05 8.21
C ALA A 161 -4.84 -22.04 7.21
N ARG A 162 -5.38 -22.50 6.07
CA ARG A 162 -6.02 -21.63 5.06
C ARG A 162 -7.24 -20.89 5.62
N GLY A 163 -8.04 -21.54 6.47
CA GLY A 163 -9.18 -20.91 7.13
C GLY A 163 -8.80 -19.91 8.22
N ALA A 164 -7.59 -19.99 8.76
CA ALA A 164 -7.08 -19.08 9.78
C ALA A 164 -6.30 -17.87 9.22
N SER A 165 -5.79 -17.98 7.98
CA SER A 165 -5.01 -16.94 7.29
C SER A 165 -5.86 -15.84 6.64
N ASP A 166 -5.27 -14.66 6.45
CA ASP A 166 -5.84 -13.54 5.69
C ASP A 166 -5.46 -13.61 4.20
N MET A 167 -4.33 -14.26 3.88
CA MET A 167 -3.82 -14.47 2.52
C MET A 167 -3.40 -15.93 2.31
N VAL A 168 -3.69 -16.48 1.11
CA VAL A 168 -3.29 -17.84 0.72
C VAL A 168 -2.37 -17.78 -0.49
N LEU A 169 -1.19 -18.41 -0.39
CA LEU A 169 -0.18 -18.46 -1.43
C LEU A 169 -0.45 -19.66 -2.36
N THR A 170 -1.06 -19.41 -3.52
CA THR A 170 -1.51 -20.51 -4.42
C THR A 170 -0.36 -21.33 -5.02
N ASP A 171 0.88 -20.87 -4.90
CA ASP A 171 2.11 -21.45 -5.44
C ASP A 171 3.11 -21.91 -4.36
N ASP A 172 2.77 -21.77 -3.08
CA ASP A 172 3.63 -22.03 -1.92
C ASP A 172 4.98 -21.29 -1.97
N ASN A 173 5.01 -20.10 -2.59
CA ASN A 173 6.23 -19.34 -2.78
C ASN A 173 6.35 -18.13 -1.86
N PHE A 174 7.45 -18.05 -1.11
CA PHE A 174 7.77 -16.88 -0.28
C PHE A 174 7.92 -15.60 -1.10
N ALA A 175 8.42 -15.69 -2.34
CA ALA A 175 8.58 -14.53 -3.22
C ALA A 175 7.23 -13.80 -3.47
N THR A 176 6.12 -14.54 -3.51
CA THR A 176 4.77 -14.02 -3.69
C THR A 176 4.34 -13.08 -2.56
N ILE A 177 4.86 -13.27 -1.34
CA ILE A 177 4.63 -12.33 -0.23
C ILE A 177 5.31 -10.99 -0.50
N VAL A 178 6.52 -11.01 -1.07
CA VAL A 178 7.26 -9.79 -1.42
C VAL A 178 6.52 -9.01 -2.51
N ASP A 179 5.96 -9.71 -3.49
CA ASP A 179 5.12 -9.11 -4.53
C ASP A 179 3.83 -8.53 -3.95
N ALA A 180 3.17 -9.24 -3.03
CA ALA A 180 1.99 -8.74 -2.33
C ALA A 180 2.30 -7.47 -1.50
N VAL A 181 3.48 -7.41 -0.87
CA VAL A 181 3.93 -6.20 -0.17
C VAL A 181 4.16 -5.04 -1.14
N ARG A 182 4.77 -5.28 -2.30
CA ARG A 182 4.95 -4.26 -3.35
C ARG A 182 3.60 -3.69 -3.79
N GLU A 183 2.65 -4.57 -4.07
CA GLU A 183 1.30 -4.18 -4.49
C GLU A 183 0.54 -3.44 -3.38
N GLY A 184 0.62 -3.92 -2.14
CA GLY A 184 0.00 -3.25 -0.99
C GLY A 184 0.53 -1.83 -0.77
N ARG A 185 1.84 -1.61 -0.93
CA ARG A 185 2.44 -0.27 -0.86
C ARG A 185 1.94 0.64 -1.99
N SER A 186 1.84 0.10 -3.21
CA SER A 186 1.32 0.81 -4.39
C SER A 186 -0.14 1.23 -4.19
N ILE A 187 -1.01 0.30 -3.80
CA ILE A 187 -2.43 0.54 -3.53
C ILE A 187 -2.58 1.63 -2.47
N TYR A 188 -1.80 1.58 -1.38
CA TYR A 188 -1.90 2.60 -0.34
C TYR A 188 -1.47 3.98 -0.84
N ASP A 189 -0.41 4.10 -1.64
CA ASP A 189 0.00 5.37 -2.25
C ASP A 189 -1.12 5.95 -3.13
N ASN A 190 -1.79 5.09 -3.90
CA ASN A 190 -2.93 5.48 -4.71
C ASN A 190 -4.12 5.93 -3.86
N ILE A 191 -4.43 5.21 -2.76
CA ILE A 191 -5.48 5.63 -1.80
C ILE A 191 -5.16 7.01 -1.23
N LYS A 192 -3.91 7.26 -0.79
CA LYS A 192 -3.48 8.58 -0.28
C LYS A 192 -3.70 9.69 -1.32
N ARG A 193 -3.36 9.43 -2.59
CA ARG A 193 -3.58 10.38 -3.70
C ARG A 193 -5.05 10.63 -3.96
N THR A 194 -5.87 9.58 -4.04
CA THR A 194 -7.30 9.68 -4.27
C THR A 194 -8.01 10.42 -3.12
N VAL A 195 -7.66 10.12 -1.86
CA VAL A 195 -8.20 10.84 -0.70
C VAL A 195 -7.76 12.30 -0.71
N GLY A 196 -6.49 12.58 -1.00
CA GLY A 196 -5.98 13.96 -1.12
C GLY A 196 -6.69 14.76 -2.21
N PHE A 197 -6.94 14.13 -3.36
CA PHE A 197 -7.73 14.70 -4.46
C PHE A 197 -9.15 15.03 -4.01
N LEU A 198 -9.92 14.03 -3.54
CA LEU A 198 -11.32 14.21 -3.14
C LEU A 198 -11.50 15.22 -2.01
N LEU A 199 -10.59 15.24 -1.03
CA LEU A 199 -10.67 16.22 0.06
C LEU A 199 -10.29 17.62 -0.42
N GLY A 200 -9.32 17.74 -1.34
CA GLY A 200 -8.93 19.01 -1.95
C GLY A 200 -10.08 19.64 -2.73
N THR A 201 -10.78 18.84 -3.54
CA THR A 201 -11.94 19.29 -4.32
C THR A 201 -13.11 19.69 -3.41
N ASN A 202 -13.46 18.86 -2.44
CA ASN A 202 -14.52 19.15 -1.46
C ASN A 202 -14.25 20.40 -0.61
N ILE A 203 -13.02 20.61 -0.15
CA ILE A 203 -12.67 21.83 0.57
C ILE A 203 -12.83 23.05 -0.35
N GLY A 204 -12.46 22.94 -1.63
CA GLY A 204 -12.69 23.99 -2.61
C GLY A 204 -14.18 24.33 -2.76
N GLU A 205 -15.04 23.33 -2.84
CA GLU A 205 -16.50 23.51 -2.91
C GLU A 205 -17.06 24.22 -1.69
N VAL A 206 -16.71 23.73 -0.49
CA VAL A 206 -17.17 24.30 0.77
C VAL A 206 -16.70 25.74 0.90
N LEU A 207 -15.42 26.02 0.62
CA LEU A 207 -14.89 27.39 0.67
C LEU A 207 -15.56 28.30 -0.37
N THR A 208 -15.86 27.80 -1.57
CA THR A 208 -16.56 28.56 -2.60
C THR A 208 -17.94 29.00 -2.11
N VAL A 209 -18.75 28.04 -1.64
CA VAL A 209 -20.11 28.34 -1.16
C VAL A 209 -20.06 29.25 0.07
N PHE A 210 -19.19 28.94 1.03
CA PHE A 210 -19.05 29.70 2.26
C PHE A 210 -18.66 31.16 1.99
N MET A 211 -17.63 31.40 1.17
CA MET A 211 -17.19 32.75 0.85
C MET A 211 -18.22 33.52 0.02
N ALA A 212 -18.88 32.88 -0.95
CA ALA A 212 -19.96 33.52 -1.71
C ALA A 212 -21.12 33.97 -0.82
N MET A 213 -21.49 33.16 0.18
CA MET A 213 -22.54 33.51 1.14
C MET A 213 -22.13 34.68 2.04
N ILE A 214 -20.86 34.77 2.44
CA ILE A 214 -20.35 35.90 3.23
C ILE A 214 -20.35 37.20 2.41
N PHE A 215 -19.82 37.16 1.18
CA PHE A 215 -19.63 38.38 0.39
C PHE A 215 -20.87 38.84 -0.35
N TRP A 216 -21.67 37.91 -0.88
CA TRP A 216 -22.79 38.22 -1.78
C TRP A 216 -24.13 37.68 -1.31
N GLN A 217 -24.19 36.88 -0.23
CA GLN A 217 -25.41 36.22 0.26
C GLN A 217 -26.14 35.41 -0.82
N VAL A 218 -25.39 34.95 -1.82
CA VAL A 218 -25.91 34.27 -3.01
C VAL A 218 -25.08 33.02 -3.23
N SER A 219 -25.75 31.88 -3.40
CA SER A 219 -25.07 30.62 -3.69
C SER A 219 -24.62 30.54 -5.16
N PRO A 220 -23.32 30.27 -5.42
CA PRO A 220 -22.76 30.10 -6.75
C PRO A 220 -23.10 28.74 -7.36
N PHE A 221 -23.62 27.81 -6.55
CA PHE A 221 -24.02 26.48 -7.00
C PHE A 221 -25.45 26.13 -6.57
N LEU A 222 -26.09 25.31 -7.37
CA LEU A 222 -27.28 24.54 -6.97
C LEU A 222 -26.87 23.18 -6.40
N ALA A 223 -27.72 22.60 -5.55
CA ALA A 223 -27.48 21.28 -4.98
C ALA A 223 -27.28 20.21 -6.07
N VAL A 224 -28.05 20.25 -7.16
CA VAL A 224 -27.89 19.32 -8.30
C VAL A 224 -26.55 19.44 -9.00
N GLN A 225 -25.97 20.65 -9.07
CA GLN A 225 -24.67 20.89 -9.68
C GLN A 225 -23.55 20.28 -8.80
N LEU A 226 -23.60 20.51 -7.49
CA LEU A 226 -22.65 19.91 -6.54
C LEU A 226 -22.75 18.38 -6.49
N LEU A 227 -23.98 17.84 -6.53
CA LEU A 227 -24.19 16.39 -6.59
C LEU A 227 -23.57 15.80 -7.86
N TRP A 228 -23.71 16.46 -9.00
CA TRP A 228 -23.10 16.01 -10.24
C TRP A 228 -21.58 16.07 -10.22
N ILE A 229 -21.02 17.15 -9.68
CA ILE A 229 -19.57 17.30 -9.52
C ILE A 229 -19.02 16.16 -8.68
N ASN A 230 -19.53 15.97 -7.46
CA ASN A 230 -19.05 14.96 -6.54
C ASN A 230 -19.27 13.53 -7.03
N LEU A 231 -20.44 13.24 -7.61
CA LEU A 231 -20.79 11.87 -7.96
C LEU A 231 -20.21 11.43 -9.30
N ILE A 232 -20.19 12.31 -10.31
CA ILE A 232 -19.79 11.93 -11.67
C ILE A 232 -18.44 12.52 -12.02
N THR A 233 -18.27 13.81 -11.83
CA THR A 233 -17.07 14.51 -12.31
C THR A 233 -15.82 14.09 -11.54
N ASP A 234 -15.92 13.96 -10.22
CA ASP A 234 -14.80 13.61 -9.34
C ASP A 234 -14.59 12.10 -9.18
N SER A 235 -15.67 11.30 -9.11
CA SER A 235 -15.57 9.85 -8.92
C SER A 235 -14.80 9.15 -10.04
N LEU A 236 -15.00 9.56 -11.30
CA LEU A 236 -14.33 8.92 -12.44
C LEU A 236 -12.80 9.11 -12.39
N PRO A 237 -12.25 10.34 -12.24
CA PRO A 237 -10.85 10.55 -11.96
C PRO A 237 -10.34 9.89 -10.67
N ALA A 238 -11.14 9.89 -9.59
CA ALA A 238 -10.75 9.29 -8.32
C ALA A 238 -10.49 7.78 -8.43
N VAL A 239 -11.36 7.06 -9.16
CA VAL A 239 -11.16 5.63 -9.46
C VAL A 239 -9.93 5.44 -10.35
N ALA A 240 -9.76 6.30 -11.37
CA ALA A 240 -8.60 6.20 -12.26
C ALA A 240 -7.26 6.46 -11.56
N LEU A 241 -7.24 7.35 -10.55
CA LEU A 241 -6.09 7.59 -9.67
C LEU A 241 -5.81 6.39 -8.75
N GLY A 242 -6.86 5.67 -8.34
CA GLY A 242 -6.74 4.41 -7.59
C GLY A 242 -5.99 3.31 -8.36
N LEU A 243 -6.01 3.39 -9.70
CA LEU A 243 -5.40 2.43 -10.63
C LEU A 243 -4.08 2.95 -11.25
N GLU A 244 -3.48 3.98 -10.68
CA GLU A 244 -2.17 4.45 -11.14
C GLU A 244 -1.10 3.36 -10.88
N PRO A 245 -0.17 3.12 -11.81
CA PRO A 245 0.92 2.19 -11.56
C PRO A 245 1.76 2.59 -10.34
N GLY A 246 2.27 1.58 -9.62
CA GLY A 246 3.18 1.79 -8.51
C GLY A 246 4.46 2.50 -8.94
N ALA A 247 5.05 3.28 -8.04
CA ALA A 247 6.32 3.95 -8.30
C ALA A 247 7.48 2.93 -8.33
N ASP A 248 8.48 3.17 -9.18
CA ASP A 248 9.63 2.26 -9.33
C ASP A 248 10.42 2.08 -8.02
N ASP A 249 10.46 3.13 -7.18
CA ASP A 249 11.18 3.16 -5.91
C ASP A 249 10.37 2.59 -4.72
N ILE A 250 9.20 1.98 -4.95
CA ILE A 250 8.28 1.57 -3.88
C ILE A 250 8.90 0.54 -2.91
N MET A 251 9.83 -0.28 -3.39
CA MET A 251 10.58 -1.27 -2.61
C MET A 251 11.92 -0.76 -2.07
N GLU A 252 12.28 0.50 -2.34
CA GLU A 252 13.48 1.14 -1.78
C GLU A 252 13.16 1.94 -0.50
N ARG A 253 11.88 2.21 -0.26
CA ARG A 253 11.39 2.95 0.90
C ARG A 253 11.24 2.03 2.11
N LYS A 254 11.50 2.57 3.31
CA LYS A 254 11.24 1.87 4.58
C LYS A 254 9.73 1.66 4.82
N PRO A 255 9.33 0.66 5.62
CA PRO A 255 7.93 0.49 6.01
C PRO A 255 7.39 1.73 6.71
N ARG A 256 6.10 2.02 6.49
CA ARG A 256 5.44 3.15 7.14
C ARG A 256 5.17 2.85 8.61
N PRO A 257 5.32 3.83 9.51
CA PRO A 257 4.90 3.67 10.89
C PRO A 257 3.39 3.40 10.98
N ARG A 258 2.99 2.49 11.87
CA ARG A 258 1.58 2.10 12.09
C ARG A 258 0.65 3.28 12.37
N ASN A 259 1.15 4.30 13.07
CA ASN A 259 0.37 5.45 13.53
C ASN A 259 0.51 6.68 12.61
N GLU A 260 1.08 6.53 11.40
CA GLU A 260 1.17 7.64 10.45
C GLU A 260 -0.22 7.99 9.90
N SER A 261 -0.66 9.22 10.12
CA SER A 261 -1.92 9.72 9.57
C SER A 261 -1.86 9.82 8.04
N ILE A 262 -3.02 9.66 7.39
CA ILE A 262 -3.17 9.95 5.95
C ILE A 262 -2.75 11.39 5.64
N PHE A 263 -2.98 12.33 6.57
CA PHE A 263 -2.64 13.76 6.41
C PHE A 263 -1.20 14.13 6.76
N ALA A 264 -0.35 13.15 7.09
CA ALA A 264 1.05 13.37 7.42
C ALA A 264 1.80 14.04 6.25
N GLN A 265 3.01 14.52 6.53
CA GLN A 265 3.92 15.09 5.51
C GLN A 265 3.37 16.36 4.82
N GLY A 266 2.51 17.11 5.51
CA GLY A 266 1.98 18.39 5.04
C GLY A 266 0.83 18.28 4.04
N MET A 267 0.25 17.08 3.86
CA MET A 267 -0.89 16.86 2.96
C MET A 267 -2.08 17.75 3.32
N GLY A 268 -2.40 17.91 4.61
CA GLY A 268 -3.51 18.79 5.05
C GLY A 268 -3.35 20.25 4.59
N TRP A 269 -2.13 20.79 4.67
CA TRP A 269 -1.85 22.16 4.20
C TRP A 269 -1.86 22.29 2.68
N ARG A 270 -1.48 21.22 1.95
CA ARG A 270 -1.61 21.17 0.48
C ARG A 270 -3.09 21.19 0.07
N ILE A 271 -3.90 20.37 0.72
CA ILE A 271 -5.36 20.28 0.51
C ILE A 271 -6.01 21.65 0.74
N LEU A 272 -5.71 22.32 1.85
CA LEU A 272 -6.28 23.64 2.16
C LEU A 272 -5.90 24.72 1.13
N ARG A 273 -4.62 24.80 0.74
CA ARG A 273 -4.16 25.78 -0.26
C ARG A 273 -4.78 25.55 -1.63
N LEU A 274 -4.90 24.28 -2.03
CA LEU A 274 -5.57 23.90 -3.27
C LEU A 274 -7.05 24.26 -3.24
N GLY A 275 -7.75 23.91 -2.17
CA GLY A 275 -9.17 24.26 -2.01
C GLY A 275 -9.38 25.78 -2.05
N ALA A 276 -8.53 26.55 -1.38
CA ALA A 276 -8.57 28.01 -1.43
C ALA A 276 -8.35 28.55 -2.87
N LEU A 277 -7.43 27.96 -3.64
CA LEU A 277 -7.22 28.30 -5.04
C LEU A 277 -8.46 27.99 -5.89
N PHE A 278 -9.06 26.80 -5.74
CA PHE A 278 -10.31 26.45 -6.43
C PHE A 278 -11.44 27.40 -6.10
N ALA A 279 -11.59 27.78 -4.83
CA ALA A 279 -12.57 28.77 -4.42
C ALA A 279 -12.32 30.14 -5.07
N LEU A 280 -11.07 30.62 -5.05
CA LEU A 280 -10.72 31.91 -5.63
C LEU A 280 -11.03 31.99 -7.13
N ILE A 281 -10.59 31.00 -7.92
CA ILE A 281 -10.81 31.02 -9.39
C ILE A 281 -12.30 30.87 -9.73
N THR A 282 -13.02 30.04 -8.97
CA THR A 282 -14.44 29.77 -9.20
C THR A 282 -15.29 30.99 -8.85
N LEU A 283 -15.03 31.63 -7.71
CA LEU A 283 -15.72 32.86 -7.31
C LEU A 283 -15.41 34.02 -8.26
N SER A 284 -14.17 34.10 -8.75
CA SER A 284 -13.78 35.12 -9.74
C SER A 284 -14.57 34.92 -11.04
N GLY A 285 -14.63 33.69 -11.56
CA GLY A 285 -15.43 33.39 -12.76
C GLY A 285 -16.92 33.66 -12.56
N PHE A 286 -17.48 33.19 -11.44
CA PHE A 286 -18.87 33.43 -11.05
C PHE A 286 -19.21 34.92 -11.06
N PHE A 287 -18.41 35.73 -10.36
CA PHE A 287 -18.66 37.15 -10.18
C PHE A 287 -18.54 37.92 -11.50
N LEU A 288 -17.51 37.66 -12.31
CA LEU A 288 -17.30 38.34 -13.59
C LEU A 288 -18.49 38.15 -14.54
N VAL A 289 -18.94 36.91 -14.71
CA VAL A 289 -20.05 36.59 -15.62
C VAL A 289 -21.39 37.07 -15.06
N TRP A 290 -21.59 37.00 -13.74
CA TRP A 290 -22.81 37.53 -13.13
C TRP A 290 -22.93 39.05 -13.32
N GLN A 291 -21.84 39.79 -13.13
CA GLN A 291 -21.82 41.25 -13.32
C GLN A 291 -22.01 41.65 -14.79
N ASP A 292 -21.38 40.94 -15.73
CA ASP A 292 -21.50 41.22 -17.17
C ASP A 292 -22.91 40.96 -17.70
N SER A 293 -23.49 39.81 -17.34
CA SER A 293 -24.79 39.38 -17.87
C SER A 293 -26.00 39.93 -17.11
N GLY A 294 -25.82 40.32 -15.85
CA GLY A 294 -26.91 40.61 -14.92
C GLY A 294 -27.72 39.38 -14.50
N ASP A 295 -27.39 38.17 -14.98
CA ASP A 295 -28.10 36.93 -14.67
C ASP A 295 -27.24 36.02 -13.79
N ILE A 296 -27.75 35.74 -12.59
CA ILE A 296 -27.13 34.80 -11.64
C ILE A 296 -26.94 33.40 -12.26
N LYS A 297 -27.84 32.95 -13.14
CA LYS A 297 -27.72 31.63 -13.77
C LYS A 297 -26.51 31.54 -14.69
N ALA A 298 -26.14 32.65 -15.36
CA ALA A 298 -24.93 32.72 -16.15
C ALA A 298 -23.69 32.61 -15.26
N GLY A 299 -23.67 33.34 -14.13
CA GLY A 299 -22.64 33.19 -13.10
C GLY A 299 -22.52 31.75 -12.59
N ARG A 300 -23.64 31.10 -12.25
CA ARG A 300 -23.66 29.68 -11.79
C ARG A 300 -23.14 28.71 -12.85
N THR A 301 -23.44 28.96 -14.13
CA THR A 301 -22.90 28.16 -15.24
C THR A 301 -21.39 28.30 -15.31
N MET A 302 -20.87 29.52 -15.17
CA MET A 302 -19.43 29.77 -15.15
C MET A 302 -18.75 29.10 -13.95
N ALA A 303 -19.34 29.22 -12.75
CA ALA A 303 -18.84 28.56 -11.55
C ALA A 303 -18.77 27.04 -11.72
N PHE A 304 -19.84 26.42 -12.23
CA PHE A 304 -19.91 24.99 -12.51
C PHE A 304 -18.80 24.56 -13.46
N LEU A 305 -18.60 25.28 -14.56
CA LEU A 305 -17.59 24.93 -15.55
C LEU A 305 -16.17 25.09 -15.02
N VAL A 306 -15.87 26.21 -14.38
CA VAL A 306 -14.53 26.46 -13.82
C VAL A 306 -14.20 25.38 -12.80
N LEU A 307 -15.10 25.09 -11.86
CA LEU A 307 -14.83 24.11 -10.82
C LEU A 307 -14.70 22.69 -11.40
N ALA A 308 -15.68 22.23 -12.16
CA ALA A 308 -15.70 20.88 -12.73
C ALA A 308 -14.47 20.62 -13.62
N LEU A 309 -14.12 21.56 -14.50
CA LEU A 309 -12.94 21.41 -15.36
C LEU A 309 -11.63 21.51 -14.55
N SER A 310 -11.57 22.39 -13.54
CA SER A 310 -10.39 22.49 -12.67
C SER A 310 -10.10 21.18 -11.97
N GLN A 311 -11.13 20.50 -11.46
CA GLN A 311 -10.98 19.22 -10.76
C GLN A 311 -10.52 18.12 -11.72
N ILE A 312 -11.10 18.02 -12.92
CA ILE A 312 -10.66 17.07 -13.96
C ILE A 312 -9.19 17.31 -14.32
N PHE A 313 -8.79 18.56 -14.59
CA PHE A 313 -7.41 18.88 -14.95
C PHE A 313 -6.46 18.69 -13.77
N HIS A 314 -6.89 18.99 -12.56
CA HIS A 314 -6.11 18.80 -11.36
C HIS A 314 -5.85 17.32 -11.05
N ALA A 315 -6.78 16.42 -11.38
CA ALA A 315 -6.57 14.98 -11.23
C ALA A 315 -5.29 14.50 -11.93
N PHE A 316 -4.92 15.10 -13.07
CA PHE A 316 -3.64 14.81 -13.73
C PHE A 316 -2.44 15.18 -12.86
N ASN A 317 -2.45 16.31 -12.14
CA ASN A 317 -1.34 16.68 -11.25
C ASN A 317 -1.20 15.77 -10.05
N MET A 318 -2.28 15.11 -9.62
CA MET A 318 -2.30 14.20 -8.47
C MET A 318 -1.77 12.81 -8.77
N ARG A 319 -1.45 12.51 -10.04
CA ARG A 319 -0.87 11.23 -10.46
C ARG A 319 0.50 10.96 -9.85
N SER A 320 1.28 12.00 -9.56
CA SER A 320 2.63 11.86 -9.01
C SER A 320 3.07 13.12 -8.28
N ASP A 321 3.99 12.96 -7.32
CA ASP A 321 4.75 14.07 -6.75
C ASP A 321 5.77 14.64 -7.76
N HIS A 322 6.09 13.90 -8.83
CA HIS A 322 6.89 14.37 -9.96
C HIS A 322 6.06 15.22 -10.93
N SER A 323 6.77 15.95 -11.79
CA SER A 323 6.16 16.79 -12.82
C SER A 323 5.38 15.96 -13.84
N LEU A 324 4.27 16.51 -14.33
CA LEU A 324 3.50 15.92 -15.43
C LEU A 324 4.33 15.73 -16.70
N PHE A 325 5.33 16.59 -16.93
CA PHE A 325 6.22 16.50 -18.08
C PHE A 325 7.19 15.32 -18.00
N THR A 326 7.53 14.87 -16.79
CA THR A 326 8.42 13.72 -16.59
C THR A 326 7.67 12.39 -16.67
N ILE A 327 6.44 12.32 -16.14
CA ILE A 327 5.64 11.08 -16.15
C ILE A 327 4.82 10.90 -17.43
N GLY A 328 4.65 11.98 -18.21
CA GLY A 328 3.83 12.03 -19.41
C GLY A 328 2.33 12.14 -19.12
N PHE A 329 1.63 13.02 -19.84
CA PHE A 329 0.19 13.27 -19.64
C PHE A 329 -0.67 12.02 -19.91
N PHE A 330 -0.31 11.20 -20.89
CA PHE A 330 -1.16 10.13 -21.41
C PHE A 330 -0.79 8.72 -20.92
N THR A 331 0.11 8.58 -19.95
CA THR A 331 0.57 7.28 -19.47
C THR A 331 -0.52 6.50 -18.73
N ASN A 332 -1.39 7.16 -17.95
CA ASN A 332 -2.57 6.53 -17.35
C ASN A 332 -3.79 6.58 -18.30
N LYS A 333 -4.01 5.47 -19.02
CA LYS A 333 -5.13 5.34 -19.97
C LYS A 333 -6.51 5.44 -19.30
N TYR A 334 -6.63 5.00 -18.05
CA TYR A 334 -7.89 5.08 -17.30
C TYR A 334 -8.24 6.54 -16.99
N LEU A 335 -7.26 7.34 -16.55
CA LEU A 335 -7.49 8.75 -16.26
C LEU A 335 -7.82 9.54 -17.51
N ASN A 336 -7.14 9.28 -18.63
CA ASN A 336 -7.46 9.92 -19.92
C ASN A 336 -8.91 9.64 -20.33
N ARG A 337 -9.36 8.39 -20.20
CA ARG A 337 -10.74 7.99 -20.51
C ARG A 337 -11.74 8.62 -19.54
N ALA A 338 -11.43 8.64 -18.24
CA ALA A 338 -12.26 9.28 -17.22
C ALA A 338 -12.44 10.77 -17.52
N ALA A 339 -11.35 11.49 -17.80
CA ALA A 339 -11.38 12.90 -18.15
C ALA A 339 -12.19 13.15 -19.44
N LEU A 340 -11.99 12.34 -20.49
CA LEU A 340 -12.74 12.46 -21.73
C LEU A 340 -14.24 12.24 -21.51
N ILE A 341 -14.62 11.22 -20.73
CA ILE A 341 -16.02 10.94 -20.39
C ILE A 341 -16.61 12.10 -19.60
N SER A 342 -15.93 12.58 -18.55
CA SER A 342 -16.41 13.70 -17.73
C SER A 342 -16.61 14.97 -18.56
N ILE A 343 -15.65 15.34 -19.41
CA ILE A 343 -15.75 16.50 -20.31
C ILE A 343 -16.91 16.31 -21.31
N SER A 344 -17.04 15.12 -21.89
CA SER A 344 -18.12 14.82 -22.85
C SER A 344 -19.49 14.94 -22.21
N LEU A 345 -19.65 14.50 -20.96
CA LEU A 345 -20.90 14.62 -20.23
C LEU A 345 -21.22 16.08 -19.88
N ILE A 346 -20.22 16.89 -19.51
CA ILE A 346 -20.39 18.33 -19.29
C ILE A 346 -20.88 19.01 -20.59
N ILE A 347 -20.24 18.71 -21.71
CA ILE A 347 -20.64 19.24 -23.02
C ILE A 347 -22.07 18.81 -23.37
N LEU A 348 -22.44 17.55 -23.10
CA LEU A 348 -23.77 17.03 -23.35
C LEU A 348 -24.85 17.79 -22.54
N ILE A 349 -24.60 18.05 -21.25
CA ILE A 349 -25.52 18.82 -20.38
C ILE A 349 -25.73 20.24 -20.93
N LEU A 350 -24.66 20.91 -21.37
CA LEU A 350 -24.73 22.27 -21.93
C LEU A 350 -25.37 22.32 -23.33
N SER A 351 -25.26 21.22 -24.08
CA SER A 351 -25.79 21.13 -25.44
C SER A 351 -27.31 20.91 -25.45
N ILE A 352 -27.83 20.15 -24.49
CA ILE A 352 -29.26 19.82 -24.41
C ILE A 352 -30.01 20.87 -23.57
N PRO A 353 -30.93 21.67 -24.15
CA PRO A 353 -31.60 22.77 -23.43
C PRO A 353 -32.37 22.32 -22.18
N SER A 354 -33.03 21.16 -22.22
CA SER A 354 -33.75 20.62 -21.06
C SER A 354 -32.80 20.23 -19.93
N ALA A 355 -31.64 19.65 -20.24
CA ALA A 355 -30.60 19.34 -19.25
C ALA A 355 -30.01 20.63 -18.68
N THR A 356 -29.60 21.58 -19.53
CA THR A 356 -29.08 22.89 -19.10
C THR A 356 -30.05 23.58 -18.13
N ALA A 357 -31.35 23.59 -18.44
CA ALA A 357 -32.38 24.17 -17.59
C ALA A 357 -32.58 23.40 -16.27
N ALA A 358 -32.56 22.05 -16.30
CA ALA A 358 -32.69 21.22 -15.10
C ALA A 358 -31.55 21.45 -14.10
N PHE A 359 -30.36 21.77 -14.60
CA PHE A 359 -29.21 22.15 -13.80
C PHE A 359 -29.18 23.64 -13.41
N GLY A 360 -30.21 24.42 -13.77
CA GLY A 360 -30.28 25.86 -13.51
C GLY A 360 -29.17 26.66 -14.18
N MET A 361 -28.68 26.17 -15.32
CA MET A 361 -27.64 26.80 -16.13
C MET A 361 -28.24 27.50 -17.36
N VAL A 362 -27.43 28.31 -18.03
CA VAL A 362 -27.75 28.98 -19.30
C VAL A 362 -26.57 28.88 -20.25
N ARG A 363 -26.79 29.03 -21.55
CA ARG A 363 -25.68 29.04 -22.52
C ARG A 363 -24.90 30.34 -22.40
N LEU A 364 -23.59 30.23 -22.39
CA LEU A 364 -22.67 31.37 -22.37
C LEU A 364 -22.17 31.69 -23.78
N SER A 365 -21.56 32.85 -23.95
CA SER A 365 -20.84 33.19 -25.19
C SER A 365 -19.55 32.38 -25.31
N ALA A 366 -19.02 32.24 -26.53
CA ALA A 366 -17.76 31.52 -26.76
C ALA A 366 -16.58 32.09 -25.95
N GLY A 367 -16.54 33.42 -25.74
CA GLY A 367 -15.52 34.07 -24.94
C GLY A 367 -15.54 33.62 -23.47
N TRP A 368 -16.73 33.49 -22.88
CA TRP A 368 -16.88 33.02 -21.50
C TRP A 368 -16.51 31.54 -21.34
N TYR A 369 -16.81 30.69 -22.33
CA TYR A 369 -16.34 29.30 -22.32
C TYR A 369 -14.82 29.20 -22.40
N LEU A 370 -14.17 30.02 -23.24
CA LEU A 370 -12.70 30.07 -23.32
C LEU A 370 -12.07 30.54 -22.01
N LEU A 371 -12.66 31.55 -21.37
CA LEU A 371 -12.22 31.99 -20.05
C LEU A 371 -12.37 30.88 -19.00
N ALA A 372 -13.47 30.11 -19.03
CA ALA A 372 -13.69 29.01 -18.10
C ALA A 372 -12.57 27.97 -18.19
N VAL A 373 -12.20 27.58 -19.42
CA VAL A 373 -11.08 26.66 -19.67
C VAL A 373 -9.75 27.26 -19.21
N GLY A 374 -9.50 28.55 -19.49
CA GLY A 374 -8.30 29.25 -19.06
C GLY A 374 -8.13 29.29 -17.54
N LEU A 375 -9.21 29.63 -16.81
CA LEU A 375 -9.23 29.60 -15.35
C LEU A 375 -9.06 28.18 -14.81
N ALA A 376 -9.67 27.18 -15.45
CA ALA A 376 -9.57 25.79 -15.03
C ALA A 376 -8.16 25.19 -15.17
N LEU A 377 -7.37 25.69 -16.10
CA LEU A 377 -5.97 25.27 -16.28
C LEU A 377 -5.01 25.93 -15.27
N LEU A 378 -5.42 27.02 -14.62
CA LEU A 378 -4.55 27.77 -13.70
C LEU A 378 -4.01 26.93 -12.53
N PRO A 379 -4.82 26.09 -11.85
CA PRO A 379 -4.30 25.18 -10.82
C PRO A 379 -3.21 24.23 -11.31
N VAL A 380 -3.32 23.75 -12.55
CA VAL A 380 -2.31 22.87 -13.15
C VAL A 380 -1.00 23.61 -13.34
N VAL A 381 -1.05 24.79 -13.94
CA VAL A 381 0.13 25.62 -14.19
C VAL A 381 0.83 25.96 -12.87
N LEU A 382 0.07 26.41 -11.87
CA LEU A 382 0.63 26.77 -10.56
C LEU A 382 1.26 25.58 -9.84
N MET A 383 0.67 24.39 -9.94
CA MET A 383 1.24 23.18 -9.33
C MET A 383 2.48 22.69 -10.05
N GLU A 384 2.51 22.70 -11.38
CA GLU A 384 3.70 22.30 -12.13
C GLU A 384 4.87 23.27 -11.87
N LEU A 385 4.60 24.57 -11.74
CA LEU A 385 5.61 25.54 -11.30
C LEU A 385 6.10 25.23 -9.87
N ALA A 386 5.19 24.92 -8.94
CA ALA A 386 5.55 24.57 -7.57
C ALA A 386 6.42 23.30 -7.50
N LYS A 387 6.11 22.28 -8.32
CA LYS A 387 6.90 21.06 -8.47
C LYS A 387 8.27 21.35 -9.09
N ALA A 388 8.34 22.15 -10.15
CA ALA A 388 9.59 22.55 -10.81
C ALA A 388 10.53 23.31 -9.87
N LEU A 389 9.98 24.16 -9.00
CA LEU A 389 10.74 24.92 -8.00
C LEU A 389 11.14 24.09 -6.77
N GLY A 390 10.79 22.80 -6.71
CA GLY A 390 11.11 21.91 -5.58
C GLY A 390 10.36 22.22 -4.28
N SER A 391 9.43 23.17 -4.30
CA SER A 391 8.69 23.64 -3.11
C SER A 391 7.72 22.60 -2.51
N LEU A 392 7.52 21.48 -3.21
CA LEU A 392 6.68 20.36 -2.81
C LEU A 392 7.46 19.12 -2.35
N LYS A 393 8.81 19.15 -2.35
CA LYS A 393 9.56 18.06 -1.71
C LYS A 393 9.21 18.06 -0.22
N PRO A 394 8.74 16.92 0.35
CA PRO A 394 8.69 16.82 1.80
C PRO A 394 10.11 17.10 2.32
N GLN A 395 10.24 18.04 3.25
CA GLN A 395 11.49 18.22 3.98
C GLN A 395 11.89 16.84 4.52
N ASN A 396 13.12 16.42 4.19
CA ASN A 396 13.68 15.14 4.58
C ASN A 396 13.37 14.83 6.06
N ALA A 397 12.39 13.96 6.30
CA ALA A 397 12.27 13.27 7.59
C ALA A 397 13.29 12.13 7.58
N GLY A 398 14.55 12.48 7.84
CA GLY A 398 15.65 11.52 7.73
C GLY A 398 17.05 12.10 7.98
N GLN A 399 17.19 13.05 8.90
CA GLN A 399 18.45 13.31 9.59
C GLN A 399 18.14 13.55 11.07
N GLY A 400 17.78 12.48 11.78
CA GLY A 400 17.91 12.38 13.22
C GLY A 400 18.95 11.29 13.48
N LEU A 401 19.99 11.68 14.22
CA LEU A 401 21.17 10.91 14.61
C LEU A 401 20.92 9.43 14.95
#